data_AF-A0AAJ6QVW6-F1
#
_entry.id   AF-A0AAJ6QVW6-F1
#
_cell.length_a   1.000
_cell.length_b   1.000
_cell.length_c   1.000
_cell.angle_alpha   90.00
_cell.angle_beta   90.00
_cell.angle_gamma   90.00
#
_symmetry.space_group_name_H-M   'P 1'
#
loop_
_entity.id
_entity.type
_entity.pdbx_description
1 polymer ?
#
loop_
_entity_poly.entity_id
_entity_poly.type
_entity_poly.pdbx_seq_one_letter_code
_entity_poly.pdbx_strand_id
1 'polypeptide(L)'
;MMAGSDRAQGLQPSPDISPEWVIIHDIGGSDSNASTRHEIHELEFDRALEFTPKIIVIEPRSLGDATTRWIQIGNGLNNVGIACGLAAAATFSTTQSTSQSLYIMFPLVGVNAFCCTLYNMSWSSDPCIHYQVNKSPKILDELPTGEKIAKSVILVRSLDTKRRVLHTTVTLVALSLVVFRVFQWFKQL
;
A
#
# COMPACT_ATOMS: atom_id res chain seq x y z
N MET A 1 -53.03 26.67 10.05
CA MET A 1 -51.68 27.04 10.52
C MET A 1 -51.04 25.79 11.10
N MET A 2 -50.21 25.10 10.31
CA MET A 2 -49.37 23.98 10.74
C MET A 2 -47.97 24.31 10.25
N ALA A 3 -47.05 24.55 11.19
CA ALA A 3 -45.65 24.78 10.92
C ALA A 3 -44.99 23.44 10.58
N GLY A 4 -44.71 23.23 9.29
CA GLY A 4 -43.87 22.12 8.81
C GLY A 4 -42.42 22.54 8.80
N SER A 5 -41.60 21.83 9.57
CA SER A 5 -40.19 22.07 9.77
C SER A 5 -39.38 21.67 8.53
N ASP A 6 -39.12 22.62 7.63
CA ASP A 6 -38.16 22.48 6.53
C ASP A 6 -36.74 22.77 7.02
N ARG A 7 -36.09 21.81 7.69
CA ARG A 7 -34.65 21.85 7.98
C ARG A 7 -34.00 20.46 7.98
N ALA A 8 -34.11 19.78 6.84
CA ALA A 8 -33.25 18.65 6.50
C ALA A 8 -32.67 18.81 5.07
N GLN A 9 -32.03 19.97 4.81
CA GLN A 9 -31.13 20.14 3.69
C GLN A 9 -29.70 20.08 4.22
N GLY A 10 -28.94 19.04 3.84
CA GLY A 10 -27.50 18.99 4.11
C GLY A 10 -26.86 17.61 4.24
N LEU A 11 -27.25 16.61 3.47
CA LEU A 11 -26.48 15.37 3.19
C LEU A 11 -27.23 14.66 2.04
N GLN A 12 -26.70 14.33 0.87
CA GLN A 12 -25.38 13.88 0.41
C GLN A 12 -25.22 14.24 -1.09
N PRO A 13 -24.05 13.99 -1.71
CA PRO A 13 -24.02 13.06 -2.82
C PRO A 13 -23.54 11.72 -2.26
N SER A 14 -24.42 10.72 -2.29
CA SER A 14 -23.97 9.34 -2.16
C SER A 14 -22.89 9.16 -3.23
N PRO A 15 -21.78 8.46 -2.96
CA PRO A 15 -20.93 8.04 -4.05
C PRO A 15 -21.83 7.27 -5.03
N ASP A 16 -21.57 7.41 -6.32
CA ASP A 16 -22.18 6.55 -7.33
C ASP A 16 -21.53 5.16 -7.13
N ILE A 17 -21.97 4.46 -6.09
CA ILE A 17 -21.41 3.17 -5.67
C ILE A 17 -21.97 2.13 -6.63
N SER A 18 -21.32 2.01 -7.79
CA SER A 18 -21.44 0.84 -8.61
C SER A 18 -20.55 -0.25 -8.01
N PRO A 19 -20.96 -1.54 -7.99
CA PRO A 19 -20.10 -2.63 -7.49
C PRO A 19 -18.75 -2.75 -8.24
N GLU A 20 -18.61 -2.08 -9.38
CA GLU A 20 -17.39 -2.07 -10.19
C GLU A 20 -16.47 -0.87 -9.94
N TRP A 21 -17.01 0.32 -9.66
CA TRP A 21 -16.19 1.53 -9.50
C TRP A 21 -16.82 2.55 -8.55
N VAL A 22 -15.96 3.33 -7.87
CA VAL A 22 -16.33 4.46 -7.01
C VAL A 22 -15.49 5.68 -7.38
N ILE A 23 -16.11 6.84 -7.52
CA ILE A 23 -15.43 8.13 -7.72
C ILE A 23 -15.58 8.96 -6.44
N ILE A 24 -14.46 9.47 -5.94
CA ILE A 24 -14.40 10.43 -4.84
C ILE A 24 -14.19 11.80 -5.45
N HIS A 25 -15.18 12.67 -5.27
CA HIS A 25 -15.23 13.98 -5.90
C HIS A 25 -14.53 15.05 -5.06
N ASP A 26 -13.92 16.02 -5.73
CA ASP A 26 -13.38 17.19 -5.05
C ASP A 26 -14.50 18.17 -4.64
N ILE A 27 -14.87 18.13 -3.35
CA ILE A 27 -15.84 19.07 -2.76
C ILE A 27 -15.30 20.51 -2.70
N GLY A 28 -15.56 21.29 -3.74
CA GLY A 28 -15.33 22.73 -3.79
C GLY A 28 -16.41 23.53 -3.07
N GLY A 29 -16.37 23.59 -1.72
CA GLY A 29 -17.29 24.40 -0.91
C GLY A 29 -16.61 25.66 -0.34
N SER A 30 -17.16 26.85 -0.66
CA SER A 30 -16.70 28.18 -0.19
C SER A 30 -16.67 28.34 1.33
N ASP A 31 -17.50 27.58 2.06
CA ASP A 31 -17.81 27.87 3.47
C ASP A 31 -17.12 26.91 4.47
N SER A 32 -16.35 25.95 3.98
CA SER A 32 -15.58 25.02 4.80
C SER A 32 -14.10 25.40 4.83
N ASN A 33 -13.45 25.25 5.98
CA ASN A 33 -12.00 25.39 6.08
C ASN A 33 -11.32 24.19 5.37
N ALA A 34 -10.04 24.34 5.03
CA ALA A 34 -9.30 23.29 4.31
C ALA A 34 -9.17 21.98 5.11
N SER A 35 -9.16 22.06 6.45
CA SER A 35 -9.09 20.90 7.33
C SER A 35 -10.36 20.06 7.29
N THR A 36 -11.55 20.67 7.36
CA THR A 36 -12.82 19.94 7.29
C THR A 36 -13.03 19.29 5.93
N ARG A 37 -12.57 19.93 4.84
CA ARG A 37 -12.60 19.27 3.51
C ARG A 37 -11.74 18.02 3.47
N HIS A 38 -10.54 18.10 4.05
CA HIS A 38 -9.62 16.97 4.10
C HIS A 38 -10.21 15.78 4.89
N GLU A 39 -10.81 16.05 6.06
CA GLU A 39 -11.48 15.03 6.87
C GLU A 39 -12.65 14.38 6.13
N ILE A 40 -13.45 15.15 5.39
CA ILE A 40 -14.56 14.61 4.59
C ILE A 40 -14.02 13.69 3.47
N HIS A 41 -12.96 14.11 2.78
CA HIS A 41 -12.32 13.30 1.73
C HIS A 41 -11.77 11.98 2.28
N GLU A 42 -11.13 11.99 3.45
CA GLU A 42 -10.64 10.79 4.13
C GLU A 42 -11.79 9.86 4.52
N LEU A 43 -12.88 10.41 5.08
CA LEU A 43 -14.04 9.62 5.51
C LEU A 43 -14.78 9.00 4.32
N GLU A 44 -14.91 9.72 3.20
CA GLU A 44 -15.45 9.17 1.95
C GLU A 44 -14.55 8.08 1.37
N PHE A 45 -13.23 8.23 1.48
CA PHE A 45 -12.27 7.22 1.03
C PHE A 45 -12.31 5.96 1.88
N ASP A 46 -12.34 6.09 3.21
CA ASP A 46 -12.47 4.95 4.12
C ASP A 46 -13.79 4.20 3.86
N ARG A 47 -14.89 4.93 3.68
CA ARG A 47 -16.17 4.35 3.26
C ARG A 47 -16.05 3.62 1.93
N ALA A 48 -15.37 4.19 0.93
CA ALA A 48 -15.17 3.53 -0.36
C ALA A 48 -14.34 2.24 -0.21
N LEU A 49 -13.33 2.23 0.68
CA LEU A 49 -12.54 1.04 0.97
C LEU A 49 -13.36 -0.10 1.60
N GLU A 50 -14.33 0.23 2.47
CA GLU A 50 -15.22 -0.77 3.09
C GLU A 50 -16.03 -1.56 2.06
N PHE A 51 -16.46 -0.92 0.96
CA PHE A 51 -17.20 -1.59 -0.11
C PHE A 51 -16.31 -2.43 -1.04
N THR A 52 -14.99 -2.31 -0.93
CA THR A 52 -13.99 -3.05 -1.72
C THR A 52 -14.20 -3.03 -3.26
N PRO A 53 -14.52 -1.87 -3.87
CA PRO A 53 -14.76 -1.78 -5.31
C PRO A 53 -13.54 -2.20 -6.11
N LYS A 54 -13.74 -2.56 -7.38
CA LYS A 54 -12.63 -2.96 -8.27
C LYS A 54 -11.78 -1.76 -8.68
N ILE A 55 -12.39 -0.58 -8.79
CA ILE A 55 -11.71 0.67 -9.17
C ILE A 55 -12.15 1.79 -8.22
N ILE A 56 -11.19 2.55 -7.67
CA ILE A 56 -11.43 3.78 -6.93
C ILE A 56 -10.74 4.92 -7.69
N VAL A 57 -11.49 5.95 -8.02
CA VAL A 57 -10.97 7.17 -8.67
C VAL A 57 -10.98 8.29 -7.64
N ILE A 58 -9.80 8.84 -7.36
CA ILE A 58 -9.63 9.93 -6.39
C ILE A 58 -9.36 11.22 -7.14
N GLU A 59 -10.34 12.13 -7.20
CA GLU A 59 -10.18 13.45 -7.79
C GLU A 59 -9.36 14.42 -6.91
N PRO A 60 -9.53 14.46 -5.56
CA PRO A 60 -8.72 15.30 -4.70
C PRO A 60 -7.24 14.92 -4.76
N ARG A 61 -6.39 15.83 -5.27
CA ARG A 61 -4.96 15.52 -5.47
C ARG A 61 -4.20 15.30 -4.17
N SER A 62 -4.52 16.05 -3.12
CA SER A 62 -3.85 15.91 -1.82
C SER A 62 -4.01 14.49 -1.26
N LEU A 63 -5.23 13.96 -1.31
CA LEU A 63 -5.54 12.61 -0.87
C LEU A 63 -4.94 11.57 -1.83
N GLY A 64 -5.13 11.74 -3.13
CA GLY A 64 -4.62 10.80 -4.13
C GLY A 64 -3.09 10.64 -4.10
N ASP A 65 -2.36 11.74 -3.95
CA ASP A 65 -0.89 11.73 -3.86
C ASP A 65 -0.42 11.11 -2.54
N ALA A 66 -1.11 11.38 -1.42
CA ALA A 66 -0.82 10.77 -0.13
C ALA A 66 -1.01 9.24 -0.18
N THR A 67 -2.15 8.77 -0.71
CA THR A 67 -2.44 7.35 -0.87
C THR A 67 -1.47 6.69 -1.85
N THR A 68 -1.14 7.35 -2.96
CA THR A 68 -0.12 6.87 -3.91
C THR A 68 1.22 6.68 -3.23
N ARG A 69 1.67 7.68 -2.45
CA ARG A 69 2.93 7.62 -1.72
C ARG A 69 2.91 6.51 -0.67
N TRP A 70 1.81 6.34 0.04
CA TRP A 70 1.66 5.27 1.03
C TRP A 70 1.80 3.87 0.41
N ILE A 71 1.14 3.64 -0.72
CA ILE A 71 1.27 2.40 -1.51
C ILE A 71 2.72 2.22 -2.00
N GLN A 72 3.35 3.28 -2.49
CA GLN A 72 4.75 3.24 -2.94
C GLN A 72 5.73 2.91 -1.81
N ILE A 73 5.51 3.44 -0.60
CA ILE A 73 6.34 3.14 0.58
C ILE A 73 6.23 1.64 0.91
N GLY A 74 5.01 1.09 0.94
CA GLY A 74 4.79 -0.34 1.15
C GLY A 74 5.49 -1.20 0.09
N ASN A 75 5.38 -0.82 -1.19
CA ASN A 75 6.06 -1.51 -2.29
C ASN A 75 7.60 -1.41 -2.19
N GLY A 76 8.11 -0.24 -1.80
CA GLY A 76 9.53 -0.01 -1.57
C GLY A 76 10.08 -0.88 -0.45
N LEU A 77 9.35 -0.99 0.66
CA LEU A 77 9.74 -1.81 1.82
C LEU A 77 9.89 -3.29 1.45
N ASN A 78 8.98 -3.81 0.64
CA ASN A 78 9.05 -5.17 0.11
C ASN A 78 10.31 -5.37 -0.76
N ASN A 79 10.53 -4.49 -1.74
CA ASN A 79 11.68 -4.59 -2.64
C ASN A 79 13.02 -4.50 -1.90
N VAL A 80 13.13 -3.61 -0.91
CA VAL A 80 14.32 -3.49 -0.06
C VAL A 80 14.54 -4.76 0.74
N GLY A 81 13.48 -5.30 1.37
CA GLY A 81 13.58 -6.55 2.12
C GLY A 81 14.02 -7.74 1.27
N ILE A 82 13.46 -7.88 0.06
CA ILE A 82 13.87 -8.89 -0.91
C ILE A 82 15.34 -8.72 -1.31
N ALA A 83 15.76 -7.49 -1.62
CA ALA A 83 17.15 -7.20 -2.00
C ALA A 83 18.13 -7.57 -0.88
N CYS A 84 17.82 -7.23 0.37
CA CYS A 84 18.63 -7.60 1.53
C CYS A 84 18.68 -9.12 1.75
N GLY A 85 17.56 -9.83 1.57
CA GLY A 85 17.51 -11.29 1.67
C GLY A 85 18.34 -12.00 0.59
N LEU A 86 18.25 -11.53 -0.65
CA LEU A 86 19.08 -12.04 -1.75
C LEU A 86 20.56 -11.72 -1.55
N ALA A 87 20.89 -10.53 -1.06
CA ALA A 87 22.27 -10.17 -0.72
C ALA A 87 22.83 -11.09 0.38
N ALA A 88 22.04 -11.39 1.42
CA ALA A 88 22.45 -12.34 2.46
C ALA A 88 22.70 -13.74 1.90
N ALA A 89 21.84 -14.22 0.99
CA ALA A 89 22.02 -15.52 0.32
C ALA A 89 23.27 -15.55 -0.59
N ALA A 90 23.56 -14.43 -1.27
CA ALA A 90 24.78 -14.28 -2.05
C ALA A 90 26.02 -14.32 -1.14
N THR A 91 26.02 -13.58 -0.03
CA THR A 91 27.11 -13.60 0.97
C THR A 91 27.35 -14.99 1.54
N PHE A 92 26.29 -15.76 1.81
CA PHE A 92 26.40 -17.15 2.25
C PHE A 92 27.15 -18.02 1.23
N SER A 93 26.89 -17.80 -0.06
CA SER A 93 27.44 -18.61 -1.16
C SER A 93 28.87 -18.22 -1.54
N THR A 94 29.23 -16.94 -1.44
CA THR A 94 30.53 -16.43 -1.87
C THR A 94 31.60 -16.46 -0.79
N THR A 95 31.20 -16.44 0.49
CA THR A 95 32.15 -16.31 1.60
C THR A 95 32.44 -17.65 2.24
N GLN A 96 33.68 -18.12 2.07
CA GLN A 96 34.13 -19.39 2.64
C GLN A 96 34.39 -19.29 4.16
N SER A 97 34.80 -18.12 4.65
CA SER A 97 35.01 -17.83 6.08
C SER A 97 33.68 -17.65 6.83
N THR A 98 33.40 -18.55 7.78
CA THR A 98 32.15 -18.55 8.56
C THR A 98 31.99 -17.26 9.37
N SER A 99 33.04 -16.79 10.04
CA SER A 99 32.96 -15.60 10.90
C SER A 99 32.70 -14.32 10.11
N GLN A 100 33.40 -14.11 9.00
CA GLN A 100 33.19 -12.93 8.14
C GLN A 100 31.81 -12.92 7.48
N SER A 101 31.33 -14.09 7.06
CA SER A 101 29.99 -14.26 6.49
C SER A 101 28.90 -13.83 7.49
N LEU A 102 29.02 -14.25 8.76
CA LEU A 102 28.07 -13.88 9.81
C LEU A 102 28.01 -12.37 10.06
N TYR A 103 29.16 -11.68 10.14
CA TYR A 103 29.19 -10.23 10.36
C TYR A 103 28.43 -9.43 9.29
N ILE A 104 28.42 -9.90 8.05
CA ILE A 104 27.72 -9.26 6.93
C ILE A 104 26.27 -9.72 6.85
N MET A 105 26.00 -11.01 7.07
CA MET A 105 24.64 -11.56 6.97
C MET A 105 23.71 -11.07 8.07
N PHE A 106 24.18 -10.90 9.31
CA PHE A 106 23.35 -10.44 10.42
C PHE A 106 22.60 -9.13 10.16
N PRO A 107 23.26 -8.02 9.78
CA PRO A 107 22.56 -6.77 9.49
C PRO A 107 21.63 -6.89 8.27
N LEU A 108 22.03 -7.64 7.22
CA LEU A 108 21.20 -7.84 6.03
C LEU A 108 19.91 -8.61 6.34
N VAL A 109 20.02 -9.70 7.10
CA VAL A 109 18.85 -10.48 7.52
C VAL A 109 18.02 -9.72 8.55
N GLY A 110 18.66 -8.94 9.43
CA GLY A 110 17.99 -8.04 10.36
C GLY A 110 17.11 -7.02 9.63
N VAL A 111 17.65 -6.33 8.62
CA VAL A 111 16.87 -5.39 7.79
C VAL A 111 15.76 -6.10 7.03
N ASN A 112 16.04 -7.26 6.41
CA ASN A 112 15.02 -8.04 5.71
C ASN A 112 13.85 -8.43 6.63
N ALA A 113 14.14 -8.99 7.81
CA ALA A 113 13.14 -9.39 8.80
C ALA A 113 12.38 -8.18 9.36
N PHE A 114 13.06 -7.07 9.59
CA PHE A 114 12.44 -5.81 10.02
C PHE A 114 11.47 -5.28 8.97
N CYS A 115 11.89 -5.21 7.70
CA CYS A 115 11.02 -4.80 6.59
C CYS A 115 9.82 -5.74 6.44
N CYS A 116 10.02 -7.06 6.56
CA CYS A 116 8.94 -8.05 6.49
C CYS A 116 7.94 -7.89 7.65
N THR A 117 8.44 -7.66 8.87
CA THR A 117 7.62 -7.46 10.07
C THR A 117 6.83 -6.15 9.98
N LEU A 118 7.50 -5.04 9.65
CA LEU A 118 6.85 -3.75 9.45
C LEU A 118 5.79 -3.80 8.36
N TYR A 119 6.08 -4.46 7.24
CA TYR A 119 5.10 -4.63 6.17
C TYR A 119 3.87 -5.41 6.65
N ASN A 120 4.07 -6.51 7.38
CA ASN A 120 2.94 -7.26 7.95
C ASN A 120 2.19 -6.43 9.00
N MET A 121 2.84 -5.71 9.91
CA MET A 121 2.12 -4.93 10.92
C MET A 121 1.37 -3.73 10.34
N SER A 122 2.01 -2.98 9.45
CA SER A 122 1.47 -1.71 8.96
C SER A 122 0.58 -1.87 7.73
N TRP A 123 0.88 -2.80 6.82
CA TRP A 123 0.10 -2.98 5.58
C TRP A 123 -0.83 -4.19 5.61
N SER A 124 -0.73 -5.13 6.57
CA SER A 124 -1.74 -6.22 6.63
C SER A 124 -3.09 -5.77 7.20
N SER A 125 -3.09 -4.73 8.02
CA SER A 125 -4.30 -4.14 8.61
C SER A 125 -4.92 -3.07 7.71
N ASP A 126 -4.21 -2.63 6.66
CA ASP A 126 -4.62 -1.52 5.80
C ASP A 126 -5.36 -2.05 4.55
N PRO A 127 -6.63 -1.68 4.32
CA PRO A 127 -7.38 -2.06 3.12
C PRO A 127 -6.71 -1.61 1.82
N CYS A 128 -5.87 -0.57 1.85
CA CYS A 128 -5.14 -0.03 0.71
C CYS A 128 -4.16 -1.03 0.10
N ILE A 129 -3.71 -2.07 0.84
CA ILE A 129 -2.79 -3.10 0.32
C ILE A 129 -3.35 -3.84 -0.90
N HIS A 130 -4.68 -3.89 -1.02
CA HIS A 130 -5.35 -4.55 -2.13
C HIS A 130 -5.45 -3.68 -3.38
N TYR A 131 -4.96 -2.44 -3.35
CA TYR A 131 -5.04 -1.50 -4.46
C TYR A 131 -3.64 -1.14 -4.95
N GLN A 132 -3.52 -1.00 -6.27
CA GLN A 132 -2.32 -0.49 -6.92
C GLN A 132 -2.67 0.73 -7.75
N VAL A 133 -1.75 1.68 -7.78
CA VAL A 133 -1.89 2.89 -8.58
C VAL A 133 -1.74 2.51 -10.04
N ASN A 134 -2.82 2.63 -10.80
CA ASN A 134 -2.81 2.35 -12.23
C ASN A 134 -2.84 3.67 -13.00
N LYS A 135 -1.86 3.84 -13.90
CA LYS A 135 -1.76 5.00 -14.79
C LYS A 135 -2.11 4.64 -16.25
N SER A 136 -2.72 3.46 -16.47
CA SER A 136 -2.98 2.96 -17.82
C SER A 136 -4.03 3.82 -18.53
N PRO A 137 -3.71 4.38 -19.71
CA PRO A 137 -4.63 5.25 -20.45
C PRO A 137 -5.90 4.50 -20.92
N LYS A 138 -5.83 3.18 -21.08
CA LYS A 138 -6.97 2.36 -21.53
C LYS A 138 -8.16 2.34 -20.56
N ILE A 139 -7.89 2.41 -19.25
CA ILE A 139 -8.94 2.49 -18.21
C ILE A 139 -9.50 3.92 -18.14
N LEU A 140 -8.67 4.90 -18.51
CA LEU A 140 -9.06 6.30 -18.58
C LEU A 140 -10.04 6.56 -19.74
N ASP A 141 -9.85 5.86 -20.87
CA ASP A 141 -10.70 5.95 -22.07
C ASP A 141 -12.10 5.33 -21.89
N GLU A 142 -12.26 4.39 -20.94
CA GLU A 142 -13.55 3.76 -20.61
C GLU A 142 -14.40 4.61 -19.65
N LEU A 143 -13.85 5.68 -19.06
CA LEU A 143 -14.54 6.51 -18.09
C LEU A 143 -15.26 7.70 -18.78
N PRO A 144 -16.53 7.98 -18.45
CA PRO A 144 -17.40 8.90 -19.18
C PRO A 144 -17.04 10.40 -19.05
N THR A 145 -15.90 10.77 -18.44
CA THR A 145 -15.55 12.18 -18.14
C THR A 145 -14.04 12.43 -18.30
N GLY A 146 -13.57 12.42 -19.55
CA GLY A 146 -12.14 12.30 -19.90
C GLY A 146 -11.19 13.44 -19.47
N GLU A 147 -11.65 14.66 -19.16
CA GLU A 147 -10.73 15.78 -18.89
C GLU A 147 -10.41 15.99 -17.40
N LYS A 148 -11.38 15.81 -16.49
CA LYS A 148 -11.16 15.93 -15.04
C LYS A 148 -10.46 14.71 -14.45
N ILE A 149 -10.76 13.51 -14.97
CA ILE A 149 -10.21 12.24 -14.50
C ILE A 149 -8.73 12.10 -14.91
N ALA A 150 -8.26 12.76 -15.99
CA ALA A 150 -6.86 12.70 -16.41
C ALA A 150 -5.85 13.21 -15.35
N LYS A 151 -6.30 13.98 -14.36
CA LYS A 151 -5.48 14.46 -13.24
C LYS A 151 -5.79 13.75 -11.91
N SER A 152 -6.71 12.79 -11.93
CA SER A 152 -7.13 11.99 -10.77
C SER A 152 -6.22 10.77 -10.59
N VAL A 153 -6.15 10.27 -9.36
CA VAL A 153 -5.40 9.04 -9.04
C VAL A 153 -6.36 7.86 -9.13
N ILE A 154 -6.04 6.91 -10.01
CA ILE A 154 -6.83 5.69 -10.20
C ILE A 154 -6.17 4.55 -9.43
N LEU A 155 -6.92 4.02 -8.47
CA LEU A 155 -6.57 2.83 -7.70
C LEU A 155 -7.34 1.65 -8.26
N VAL A 156 -6.62 0.65 -8.76
CA VAL A 156 -7.22 -0.59 -9.24
C VAL A 156 -6.92 -1.69 -8.25
N ARG A 157 -7.94 -2.46 -7.90
CA ARG A 157 -7.79 -3.60 -7.01
C ARG A 157 -6.87 -4.64 -7.65
N SER A 158 -5.71 -4.86 -7.05
CA SER A 158 -4.73 -5.85 -7.46
C SER A 158 -4.58 -6.92 -6.37
N LEU A 159 -4.87 -8.17 -6.73
CA LEU A 159 -4.61 -9.34 -5.88
C LEU A 159 -3.13 -9.73 -5.95
N ASP A 160 -2.22 -8.81 -5.63
CA ASP A 160 -0.76 -8.98 -5.71
C ASP A 160 -0.19 -9.89 -4.59
N THR A 161 -0.89 -10.98 -4.28
CA THR A 161 -0.50 -12.01 -3.29
C THR A 161 0.89 -12.58 -3.59
N LYS A 162 1.27 -12.68 -4.87
CA LYS A 162 2.57 -13.22 -5.31
C LYS A 162 3.75 -12.44 -4.71
N ARG A 163 3.66 -11.10 -4.65
CA ARG A 163 4.74 -10.25 -4.13
C ARG A 163 4.92 -10.42 -2.63
N ARG A 164 3.81 -10.55 -1.89
CA ARG A 164 3.82 -10.79 -0.44
C ARG A 164 4.37 -12.17 -0.10
N VAL A 165 3.98 -13.19 -0.86
CA VAL A 165 4.52 -14.54 -0.71
C VAL A 165 6.02 -14.54 -0.98
N LEU A 166 6.49 -13.82 -2.01
CA LEU A 166 7.90 -13.76 -2.35
C LEU A 166 8.77 -13.10 -1.27
N HIS A 167 8.32 -12.00 -0.65
CA HIS A 167 9.04 -11.43 0.49
C HIS A 167 9.16 -12.44 1.63
N THR A 168 8.03 -13.03 2.00
CA THR A 168 7.93 -13.97 3.12
C THR A 168 8.85 -15.17 2.91
N THR A 169 8.85 -15.75 1.71
CA THR A 169 9.73 -16.88 1.38
C THR A 169 11.20 -16.48 1.39
N VAL A 170 11.55 -15.31 0.84
CA VAL A 170 12.93 -14.80 0.88
C VAL A 170 13.39 -14.55 2.32
N THR A 171 12.55 -14.01 3.19
CA THR A 171 12.86 -13.85 4.61
C THR A 171 13.07 -15.18 5.31
N LEU A 172 12.22 -16.18 5.08
CA LEU A 172 12.37 -17.52 5.66
C LEU A 172 13.65 -18.21 5.21
N VAL A 173 13.99 -18.12 3.92
CA VAL A 173 15.23 -18.69 3.37
C VAL A 173 16.44 -17.99 3.99
N ALA A 174 16.45 -16.65 4.01
CA ALA A 174 17.56 -15.89 4.57
C ALA A 174 17.81 -16.19 6.06
N LEU A 175 16.74 -16.30 6.86
CA LEU A 175 16.83 -16.71 8.26
C LEU A 175 17.39 -18.13 8.40
N SER A 176 16.92 -19.07 7.59
CA SER A 176 17.40 -20.46 7.60
C SER A 176 18.90 -20.54 7.28
N LEU A 177 19.38 -19.75 6.31
CA LEU A 177 20.79 -19.69 5.96
C LEU A 177 21.66 -19.12 7.09
N VAL A 178 21.22 -18.04 7.75
CA VAL A 178 21.94 -17.49 8.92
C VAL A 178 22.01 -18.51 10.05
N VAL A 179 20.88 -19.14 10.39
CA VAL A 179 20.83 -20.16 11.44
C VAL A 179 21.78 -21.31 11.12
N PHE A 180 21.76 -21.81 9.87
CA PHE A 180 22.68 -22.85 9.43
C PHE A 180 24.15 -22.41 9.56
N ARG A 181 24.47 -21.16 9.19
CA ARG A 181 25.84 -20.64 9.26
C ARG A 181 26.32 -20.46 10.71
N VAL A 182 25.42 -20.09 11.62
CA VAL A 182 25.68 -20.08 13.07
C VAL A 182 25.93 -21.49 13.60
N PHE A 183 25.15 -22.50 13.20
CA PHE A 183 25.40 -23.90 13.58
C PHE A 183 26.77 -24.40 13.12
N GLN A 184 27.19 -24.04 11.91
CA GLN A 184 28.53 -24.38 11.41
C GLN A 184 29.64 -23.71 12.23
N TRP A 185 29.43 -22.45 12.64
CA TRP A 185 30.37 -21.74 13.49
C TRP A 185 30.52 -22.40 14.87
N PHE A 186 29.40 -22.79 15.51
CA PHE A 186 29.43 -23.52 16.78
C PHE A 186 30.12 -24.88 16.68
N LYS A 187 30.02 -25.57 15.54
CA LYS A 187 30.76 -26.84 15.31
C LYS A 187 32.26 -26.65 15.09
N GLN A 188 32.72 -25.45 14.79
CA GLN A 188 34.13 -25.12 14.56
C GLN A 188 34.85 -24.64 15.83
N LEU A 189 34.09 -24.31 16.88
CA LEU A 189 34.57 -24.00 18.23
C LEU A 189 34.80 -25.27 19.05
#